data_AF-A0A0F8DT24-F1
#
_entry.id   AF-A0A0F8DT24-F1
#
_cell.length_a   1.000
_cell.length_b   1.000
_cell.length_c   1.000
_cell.angle_alpha   90.00
_cell.angle_beta   90.00
_cell.angle_gamma   90.00
#
_symmetry.space_group_name_H-M   'P 1'
#
loop_
_entity.id
_entity.type
_entity.pdbx_description
1 polymer ?
#
loop_
_entity_poly.entity_id
_entity_poly.type
_entity_poly.pdbx_seq_one_letter_code
_entity_poly.pdbx_strand_id
1 'polypeptide(L)'
;MSSPKKGSDLNKEVKRISEDKNSSFHSVFENMQIGMAIVDTEGICLKVNSRLCEMLDYSESELLGNGFKKFVYPKEPEKVP
;
A
#
# COMPACT_ATOMS: atom_id res chain seq x y z
N MET A 1 25.29 44.64 -2.39
CA MET A 1 23.83 44.82 -2.27
C MET A 1 23.15 43.64 -2.94
N SER A 2 22.24 42.97 -2.22
CA SER A 2 21.10 42.14 -2.68
C SER A 2 21.39 40.92 -3.59
N SER A 3 21.07 39.65 -3.29
CA SER A 3 20.18 39.03 -2.28
C SER A 3 20.41 37.50 -2.26
N PRO A 4 20.16 36.78 -1.15
CA PRO A 4 20.03 35.32 -1.15
C PRO A 4 18.57 34.91 -1.39
N LYS A 5 18.21 34.52 -2.61
CA LYS A 5 16.96 33.76 -2.91
C LYS A 5 17.30 32.28 -3.00
N LYS A 6 17.24 31.53 -1.88
CA LYS A 6 17.42 30.06 -1.92
C LYS A 6 16.60 29.27 -0.91
N GLY A 7 15.97 29.93 0.08
CA GLY A 7 15.23 29.25 1.14
C GLY A 7 13.79 28.83 0.79
N SER A 8 13.11 29.57 -0.10
CA SER A 8 11.70 29.33 -0.45
C SER A 8 11.50 28.15 -1.40
N ASP A 9 12.42 27.95 -2.33
CA ASP A 9 12.30 26.96 -3.40
C ASP A 9 12.68 25.56 -2.93
N LEU A 10 13.66 25.46 -2.03
CA LEU A 10 14.07 24.18 -1.44
C LEU A 10 12.96 23.56 -0.57
N ASN A 11 12.21 24.38 0.16
CA ASN A 11 11.11 23.91 1.01
C ASN A 11 9.89 23.45 0.18
N LYS A 12 9.65 24.08 -0.97
CA LYS A 12 8.65 23.62 -1.96
C LYS A 12 9.07 22.32 -2.62
N GLU A 13 10.34 22.17 -3.00
CA GLU A 13 10.86 20.96 -3.62
C GLU A 13 10.83 19.77 -2.66
N VAL A 14 11.23 19.96 -1.40
CA VAL A 14 11.17 18.92 -0.36
C VAL A 14 9.73 18.48 -0.09
N LYS A 15 8.79 19.43 -0.04
CA LYS A 15 7.36 19.12 0.14
C LYS A 15 6.79 18.37 -1.07
N ARG A 16 7.13 18.83 -2.29
CA ARG A 16 6.71 18.19 -3.54
C ARG A 16 7.25 16.77 -3.67
N ILE A 17 8.52 16.52 -3.35
CA ILE A 17 9.11 15.17 -3.35
C ILE A 17 8.43 14.25 -2.32
N SER A 18 8.03 14.80 -1.17
CA SER A 18 7.33 14.02 -0.13
C SER A 18 5.89 13.69 -0.54
N GLU A 19 5.18 14.65 -1.16
CA GLU A 19 3.84 14.47 -1.72
C GLU A 19 3.83 13.51 -2.92
N ASP A 20 4.84 13.61 -3.79
CA ASP A 20 4.98 12.82 -5.03
C ASP A 20 5.33 11.35 -4.74
N LYS A 21 6.16 11.08 -3.72
CA LYS A 21 6.47 9.71 -3.26
C LYS A 21 5.24 9.00 -2.70
N ASN A 22 4.43 9.66 -1.87
CA ASN A 22 3.21 9.08 -1.33
C ASN A 22 2.12 8.95 -2.41
N SER A 23 2.00 9.93 -3.30
CA SER A 23 0.99 9.94 -4.36
C SER A 23 1.26 8.85 -5.40
N SER A 24 2.52 8.67 -5.84
CA SER A 24 2.88 7.64 -6.80
C SER A 24 2.67 6.24 -6.23
N PHE A 25 3.09 6.00 -4.99
CA PHE A 25 2.85 4.72 -4.32
C PHE A 25 1.36 4.44 -4.15
N HIS A 26 0.59 5.40 -3.64
CA HIS A 26 -0.85 5.27 -3.47
C HIS A 26 -1.55 4.99 -4.80
N SER A 27 -1.18 5.73 -5.85
CA SER A 27 -1.77 5.57 -7.19
C SER A 27 -1.47 4.20 -7.78
N VAL A 28 -0.23 3.73 -7.67
CA VAL A 28 0.15 2.40 -8.16
C VAL A 28 -0.58 1.31 -7.37
N PHE A 29 -0.61 1.44 -6.04
CA PHE A 29 -1.25 0.48 -5.16
C PHE A 29 -2.77 0.36 -5.43
N GLU A 30 -3.47 1.49 -5.57
CA GLU A 30 -4.93 1.48 -5.81
C GLU A 30 -5.31 1.09 -7.24
N ASN A 31 -4.54 1.51 -8.25
CA ASN A 31 -4.93 1.31 -9.65
C ASN A 31 -4.37 0.01 -10.26
N MET A 32 -3.61 -0.79 -9.51
CA MET A 32 -3.13 -2.09 -9.99
C MET A 32 -4.30 -3.07 -10.19
N GLN A 33 -4.30 -3.78 -11.32
CA GLN A 33 -5.32 -4.79 -11.64
C GLN A 33 -5.18 -6.10 -10.84
N ILE A 34 -4.16 -6.18 -9.97
CA ILE A 34 -3.88 -7.30 -9.08
C ILE A 34 -4.27 -6.88 -7.66
N GLY A 35 -4.86 -7.81 -6.90
CA GLY A 35 -5.13 -7.59 -5.48
C GLY A 35 -3.83 -7.48 -4.67
N MET A 36 -3.72 -6.44 -3.85
CA MET A 36 -2.55 -6.16 -3.01
C MET A 36 -2.96 -5.96 -1.55
N ALA A 37 -2.13 -6.45 -0.63
CA ALA A 37 -2.23 -6.21 0.79
C ALA A 37 -0.86 -5.85 1.38
N ILE A 38 -0.84 -4.91 2.31
CA ILE A 38 0.29 -4.65 3.21
C ILE A 38 -0.07 -5.29 4.54
N VAL A 39 0.80 -6.15 5.04
CA VAL A 39 0.62 -6.87 6.30
C VAL A 39 1.75 -6.57 7.28
N ASP A 40 1.49 -6.73 8.57
CA ASP A 40 2.53 -6.69 9.60
C ASP A 40 3.31 -8.02 9.68
N THR A 41 4.21 -8.12 10.66
CA THR A 41 5.03 -9.32 10.88
C THR A 41 4.22 -10.55 11.32
N GLU A 42 3.02 -10.35 11.85
CA GLU A 42 2.11 -11.42 12.26
C GLU A 42 1.13 -11.81 11.14
N GLY A 43 1.16 -11.07 10.02
CA GLY A 43 0.31 -11.27 8.86
C GLY A 43 -1.06 -10.58 8.97
N ILE A 44 -1.21 -9.62 9.88
CA ILE A 44 -2.41 -8.79 10.00
C ILE A 44 -2.41 -7.73 8.90
N CYS A 45 -3.52 -7.63 8.17
CA CYS A 45 -3.67 -6.64 7.11
C CYS A 45 -3.70 -5.22 7.69
N LEU A 46 -2.73 -4.40 7.30
CA LEU A 46 -2.62 -2.98 7.60
C LEU A 46 -3.22 -2.11 6.49
N LYS A 47 -3.17 -2.59 5.24
CA LYS A 47 -3.77 -1.94 4.09
C LYS A 47 -4.15 -2.96 3.02
N VAL A 48 -5.25 -2.74 2.32
CA VAL A 48 -5.64 -3.51 1.12
C VAL A 48 -6.02 -2.55 0.02
N ASN A 49 -5.81 -2.92 -1.25
CA ASN A 49 -6.30 -2.11 -2.36
C ASN A 49 -7.75 -2.49 -2.71
N SER A 50 -8.46 -1.56 -3.35
CA SER A 50 -9.82 -1.79 -3.86
C SER A 50 -9.94 -3.06 -4.69
N ARG A 51 -8.94 -3.37 -5.51
CA ARG A 51 -8.95 -4.58 -6.34
C ARG A 51 -8.97 -5.87 -5.54
N LEU A 52 -8.25 -5.96 -4.41
CA LEU A 52 -8.28 -7.13 -3.55
C LEU A 52 -9.66 -7.31 -2.89
N CYS A 53 -10.27 -6.22 -2.45
CA CYS A 53 -11.62 -6.21 -1.90
C CYS A 53 -12.62 -6.77 -2.90
N GLU A 54 -12.59 -6.29 -4.15
CA GLU A 54 -13.44 -6.80 -5.24
C GLU A 54 -13.17 -8.28 -5.57
N MET A 55 -11.91 -8.70 -5.59
CA MET A 55 -11.54 -10.07 -5.93
C MET A 55 -12.01 -11.09 -4.90
N LEU A 56 -12.01 -10.70 -3.62
CA LEU A 56 -12.41 -11.58 -2.52
C LEU A 56 -13.89 -11.40 -2.14
N ASP A 57 -14.56 -10.37 -2.64
CA ASP A 57 -15.93 -9.97 -2.26
C ASP A 57 -16.04 -9.60 -0.77
N TYR A 58 -15.03 -8.90 -0.24
CA TYR A 58 -15.00 -8.38 1.12
C TYR A 58 -14.79 -6.87 1.11
N SER A 59 -15.31 -6.19 2.13
CA SER A 59 -14.97 -4.79 2.36
C SER A 59 -13.56 -4.63 2.93
N GLU A 60 -12.96 -3.45 2.74
CA GLU A 60 -11.66 -3.11 3.34
C GLU A 60 -11.69 -3.32 4.87
N SER A 61 -12.75 -2.86 5.55
CA SER A 61 -12.88 -2.98 7.00
C SER A 61 -12.94 -4.43 7.49
N GLU A 62 -13.43 -5.35 6.67
CA GLU A 62 -13.43 -6.78 6.99
C GLU A 62 -12.07 -7.42 6.75
N LEU A 63 -11.27 -6.88 5.83
CA LEU A 63 -9.93 -7.38 5.57
C LEU A 63 -8.91 -6.80 6.58
N LEU A 64 -9.04 -5.53 6.94
CA LEU A 64 -8.17 -4.85 7.89
C LEU A 64 -8.26 -5.44 9.30
N GLY A 65 -7.12 -5.55 9.98
CA GLY A 65 -7.06 -6.10 11.35
C GLY A 65 -7.29 -7.61 11.43
N ASN A 66 -7.68 -8.26 10.32
CA ASN A 66 -7.72 -9.71 10.21
C ASN A 66 -6.40 -10.26 9.63
N GLY A 67 -6.05 -11.48 10.01
CA GLY A 67 -4.90 -12.16 9.45
C GLY A 67 -5.16 -12.55 7.99
N PHE A 68 -4.25 -12.19 7.08
CA PHE A 68 -4.32 -12.54 5.65
C PHE A 68 -4.53 -14.05 5.41
N LYS A 69 -4.00 -14.88 6.30
CA LYS A 69 -4.18 -16.34 6.33
C LYS A 69 -5.64 -16.81 6.45
N LYS A 70 -6.57 -15.95 6.89
CA LYS A 70 -8.01 -16.26 6.99
C LYS A 70 -8.69 -16.27 5.62
N PHE A 71 -8.14 -15.50 4.66
CA PHE A 71 -8.72 -15.32 3.33
C PHE A 71 -8.03 -16.20 2.27
N VAL A 72 -6.79 -16.61 2.55
CA VAL A 72 -6.04 -17.52 1.69
C VAL A 72 -6.28 -18.95 2.15
N TYR A 73 -6.85 -19.77 1.26
CA TYR A 73 -6.91 -21.21 1.51
C TYR A 73 -5.50 -21.74 1.78
N PRO A 74 -5.28 -22.52 2.85
CA PRO A 74 -3.98 -23.13 3.08
C PRO A 74 -3.63 -23.96 1.84
N LYS A 75 -2.59 -23.55 1.10
CA LYS A 75 -2.03 -24.34 0.01
C LYS A 75 -1.74 -25.71 0.62
N GLU A 76 -2.38 -26.76 0.11
CA GLU A 76 -2.07 -28.13 0.53
C GLU A 76 -0.55 -28.29 0.50
N PRO A 77 0.08 -28.83 1.55
CA PRO A 77 1.51 -29.02 1.54
C PRO A 77 1.84 -29.85 0.30
N GLU A 78 2.69 -29.28 -0.56
CA GLU A 78 3.16 -29.94 -1.77
C GLU A 78 3.72 -31.30 -1.32
N LYS A 79 3.03 -32.39 -1.69
CA LYS A 79 3.54 -33.74 -1.42
C LYS A 79 4.81 -33.88 -2.27
N VAL A 80 5.95 -33.62 -1.65
CA VAL A 80 7.25 -33.95 -2.23
C VAL A 80 7.29 -35.48 -2.34
N PRO A 81 7.49 -36.05 -3.54
CA PRO A 81 7.54 -37.50 -3.74
C PRO A 81 8.72 -38.15 -3.03
#